data_AF-A0A2G6EDG3-F1
#
_entry.id   AF-A0A2G6EDG3-F1
#
_cell.length_a   1.000
_cell.length_b   1.000
_cell.length_c   1.000
_cell.angle_alpha   90.00
_cell.angle_beta   90.00
_cell.angle_gamma   90.00
#
_symmetry.space_group_name_H-M   'P 1'
#
loop_
_entity.id
_entity.type
_entity.pdbx_description
1 polymer ?
#
loop_
_entity_poly.entity_id
_entity_poly.type
_entity_poly.pdbx_seq_one_letter_code
_entity_poly.pdbx_strand_id
1 'polypeptide(L)'
;MKSECLRRVCAVALVSLFAAGVQADELKPKVEIAAANSEYPNRRGPELNREMLTGEGAAARVLTYDDSAAVDLCRQPGRRELDAILPIATDHGSFASGVVLDRDRVLTAAHAVQGADRFFVRVRGEYRRARLVLVDHQWDLAVLRVGTGNIRPLPLAMGEPVAEQRVWAAGFPRASAMTMTEGVLQENLAGALHTSASIDTGQSGGGLLSCANGEWQITGMLRGFGAYLEGDHYIKLENHSVSVSADQIQRFLASSDAW
;
A
#
# COMPACT_ATOMS: atom_id res chain seq x y z
N MET A 1 39.55 -18.33 -24.49
CA MET A 1 38.69 -17.20 -24.09
C MET A 1 37.22 -17.60 -24.14
N LYS A 2 36.82 -18.45 -23.20
CA LYS A 2 35.44 -18.80 -22.83
C LYS A 2 35.48 -19.04 -21.31
N SER A 3 34.37 -18.72 -20.64
CA SER A 3 34.04 -18.98 -19.23
C SER A 3 34.79 -18.19 -18.16
N GLU A 4 34.31 -16.99 -17.83
CA GLU A 4 34.44 -16.42 -16.48
C GLU A 4 33.28 -15.47 -16.13
N CYS A 5 32.07 -15.80 -16.60
CA CYS A 5 30.82 -15.13 -16.23
C CYS A 5 29.95 -16.11 -15.44
N LEU A 6 30.40 -16.57 -14.27
CA LEU A 6 29.59 -17.38 -13.35
C LEU A 6 30.26 -17.53 -11.97
N ARG A 7 30.44 -16.44 -11.20
CA ARG A 7 30.87 -16.56 -9.78
C ARG A 7 30.60 -15.38 -8.85
N ARG A 8 29.88 -14.33 -9.28
CA ARG A 8 29.32 -13.36 -8.33
C ARG A 8 27.92 -13.83 -7.93
N VAL A 9 27.85 -14.62 -6.87
CA VAL A 9 26.64 -14.69 -6.06
C VAL A 9 26.46 -13.29 -5.48
N CYS A 10 25.71 -12.42 -6.16
CA CYS A 10 25.22 -11.20 -5.54
C CYS A 10 24.33 -11.66 -4.40
N ALA A 11 24.80 -11.56 -3.16
CA ALA A 11 23.95 -11.74 -2.01
C ALA A 11 22.89 -10.64 -2.07
N VAL A 12 21.68 -11.00 -2.51
CA VAL A 12 20.52 -10.11 -2.47
C VAL A 12 20.09 -10.05 -1.01
N ALA A 13 20.23 -8.89 -0.40
CA ALA A 13 19.77 -8.64 0.94
C ALA A 13 18.35 -8.06 0.89
N LEU A 14 17.48 -8.51 1.79
CA LEU A 14 16.23 -7.82 2.06
C LEU A 14 16.53 -6.64 2.98
N VAL A 15 16.41 -5.43 2.47
CA VAL A 15 16.60 -4.21 3.27
C VAL A 15 15.28 -3.86 3.95
N SER A 16 15.29 -3.86 5.28
CA SER A 16 14.15 -3.40 6.09
C SER A 16 14.04 -1.88 6.02
N LEU A 17 12.81 -1.36 5.89
CA LEU A 17 12.54 0.05 5.58
C LEU A 17 12.58 0.94 6.83
N PHE A 18 13.71 1.03 7.50
CA PHE A 18 13.87 1.90 8.67
C PHE A 18 14.31 3.32 8.26
N ALA A 19 13.48 4.33 8.51
CA ALA A 19 13.94 5.71 8.52
C ALA A 19 14.44 6.04 9.92
N ALA A 20 15.75 5.90 10.17
CA ALA A 20 16.36 6.38 11.40
C ALA A 20 16.76 7.85 11.24
N GLY A 21 16.24 8.72 12.12
CA GLY A 21 16.77 10.06 12.35
C GLY A 21 15.97 11.21 11.73
N VAL A 22 15.05 11.77 12.52
CA VAL A 22 14.79 13.22 12.62
C VAL A 22 14.37 13.49 14.07
N GLN A 23 15.11 14.35 14.80
CA GLN A 23 14.68 14.82 16.13
C GLN A 23 13.30 15.48 16.02
N ALA A 24 12.39 15.15 16.94
CA ALA A 24 11.00 15.61 16.97
C ALA A 24 10.80 17.13 17.17
N ASP A 25 11.87 17.93 17.22
CA ASP A 25 11.83 19.36 17.58
C ASP A 25 11.81 20.34 16.39
N GLU A 26 11.80 19.88 15.15
CA GLU A 26 11.87 20.77 13.96
C GLU A 26 10.67 20.73 13.01
N LEU A 27 9.51 20.28 13.47
CA LEU A 27 8.25 20.39 12.72
C LEU A 27 7.46 21.64 13.14
N LYS A 28 7.90 22.82 12.68
CA LYS A 28 7.01 23.99 12.53
C LYS A 28 6.50 24.03 11.07
N PRO A 29 5.19 24.04 10.83
CA PRO A 29 4.66 24.05 9.46
C PRO A 29 4.84 25.46 8.85
N LYS A 30 5.73 25.59 7.86
CA LYS A 30 5.61 26.63 6.84
C LYS A 30 4.68 26.09 5.76
N VAL A 31 3.41 26.46 5.84
CA VAL A 31 2.45 26.26 4.76
C VAL A 31 2.67 27.38 3.75
N GLU A 32 3.27 27.05 2.61
CA GLU A 32 3.27 27.91 1.43
C GLU A 32 2.52 27.14 0.33
N ILE A 33 1.27 27.53 0.10
CA ILE A 33 0.42 26.95 -0.94
C ILE A 33 0.86 27.57 -2.26
N ALA A 34 1.73 26.87 -2.99
CA ALA A 34 1.94 27.16 -4.40
C ALA A 34 0.75 26.63 -5.19
N ALA A 35 -0.10 27.54 -5.67
CA ALA A 35 -1.14 27.25 -6.63
C ALA A 35 -0.49 26.79 -7.94
N ALA A 36 -0.66 25.51 -8.28
CA ALA A 36 -0.30 25.01 -9.60
C ALA A 36 -1.45 25.33 -10.57
N ASN A 37 -1.15 26.18 -11.55
CA ASN A 37 -2.04 26.58 -12.62
C ASN A 37 -2.52 25.37 -13.44
N SER A 38 -3.82 25.35 -13.68
CA SER A 38 -4.50 24.40 -14.56
C SER A 38 -4.30 24.77 -16.02
N GLU A 39 -3.64 23.89 -16.79
CA GLU A 39 -3.78 23.84 -18.24
C GLU A 39 -4.08 22.40 -18.65
N TYR A 40 -5.37 22.07 -18.73
CA TYR A 40 -5.86 20.95 -19.50
C TYR A 40 -6.54 21.51 -20.77
N PRO A 41 -6.12 21.10 -21.98
CA PRO A 41 -6.71 21.62 -23.20
C PRO A 41 -8.15 21.11 -23.38
N ASN A 42 -9.01 22.09 -23.66
CA ASN A 42 -10.43 22.01 -23.94
C ASN A 42 -10.78 20.94 -24.99
N ARG A 43 -11.37 19.81 -24.58
CA ARG A 43 -12.09 18.91 -25.49
C ARG A 43 -13.59 19.15 -25.34
N ARG A 44 -14.17 19.77 -26.37
CA ARG A 44 -15.61 19.94 -26.55
C ARG A 44 -16.29 18.57 -26.50
N GLY A 45 -17.22 18.38 -25.57
CA GLY A 45 -18.21 17.31 -25.67
C GLY A 45 -19.24 17.64 -26.77
N PRO A 46 -19.88 16.64 -27.37
CA PRO A 46 -20.89 16.87 -28.40
C PRO A 46 -22.14 17.54 -27.81
N GLU A 47 -22.61 18.61 -28.46
CA GLU A 47 -23.88 19.28 -28.18
C GLU A 47 -25.05 18.34 -28.47
N LEU A 48 -25.98 18.20 -27.52
CA LEU A 48 -27.25 17.51 -27.73
C LEU A 48 -28.24 18.49 -28.37
N ASN A 49 -28.50 18.32 -29.67
CA ASN A 49 -29.58 19.02 -30.35
C ASN A 49 -30.95 18.53 -29.82
N ARG A 50 -31.73 19.45 -29.25
CA ARG A 50 -33.16 19.27 -28.97
C ARG A 50 -33.95 19.68 -30.20
N GLU A 51 -34.39 18.70 -30.98
CA GLU A 51 -35.61 18.85 -31.78
C GLU A 51 -36.52 17.63 -31.58
N MET A 52 -37.80 17.93 -31.58
CA MET A 52 -38.91 17.20 -30.99
C MET A 52 -39.80 16.65 -32.11
N LEU A 53 -40.17 15.36 -32.00
CA LEU A 53 -41.40 14.70 -32.47
C LEU A 53 -42.00 15.08 -33.83
N THR A 54 -42.03 14.14 -34.78
CA THR A 54 -43.22 13.70 -35.54
C THR A 54 -42.86 12.53 -36.47
N GLY A 55 -43.68 11.48 -36.56
CA GLY A 55 -43.67 10.58 -37.71
C GLY A 55 -43.66 9.09 -37.39
N GLU A 56 -44.51 8.35 -38.09
CA GLU A 56 -44.85 6.94 -37.93
C GLU A 56 -43.72 5.95 -38.27
N GLY A 57 -43.76 4.77 -37.63
CA GLY A 57 -43.23 3.51 -38.16
C GLY A 57 -41.72 3.37 -38.34
N ALA A 58 -41.01 2.80 -37.35
CA ALA A 58 -39.74 2.11 -37.61
C ALA A 58 -39.42 1.08 -36.51
N ALA A 59 -38.96 -0.08 -36.97
CA ALA A 59 -38.63 -1.31 -36.27
C ALA A 59 -38.13 -1.19 -34.81
N ALA A 60 -38.59 -2.11 -33.97
CA ALA A 60 -37.94 -2.44 -32.71
C ALA A 60 -36.46 -2.75 -32.96
N ARG A 61 -35.60 -1.78 -32.67
CA ARG A 61 -34.17 -2.02 -32.55
C ARG A 61 -33.98 -2.89 -31.32
N VAL A 62 -33.60 -4.15 -31.55
CA VAL A 62 -32.93 -4.94 -30.53
C VAL A 62 -31.72 -4.11 -30.11
N LEU A 63 -31.79 -3.50 -28.93
CA LEU A 63 -30.63 -2.96 -28.27
C LEU A 63 -29.79 -4.18 -27.88
N THR A 64 -28.84 -4.54 -28.75
CA THR A 64 -27.78 -5.46 -28.36
C THR A 64 -27.05 -4.78 -27.23
N TYR A 65 -27.23 -5.30 -26.02
CA TYR A 65 -26.51 -4.86 -24.84
C TYR A 65 -25.03 -5.12 -25.12
N ASP A 66 -24.28 -4.04 -25.32
CA ASP A 66 -22.86 -4.10 -25.53
C ASP A 66 -22.20 -4.43 -24.19
N ASP A 67 -21.86 -5.70 -24.00
CA ASP A 67 -21.14 -6.24 -22.84
C ASP A 67 -19.71 -5.67 -22.70
N SER A 68 -19.28 -4.75 -23.59
CA SER A 68 -17.92 -4.18 -23.58
C SER A 68 -17.73 -2.93 -22.71
N ALA A 69 -18.77 -2.46 -22.01
CA ALA A 69 -18.61 -1.49 -20.93
C ALA A 69 -18.47 -2.19 -19.57
N ALA A 70 -17.60 -3.19 -19.47
CA ALA A 70 -17.03 -3.56 -18.18
C ALA A 70 -16.35 -2.30 -17.63
N VAL A 71 -17.02 -1.60 -16.71
CA VAL A 71 -16.40 -0.56 -15.92
C VAL A 71 -15.13 -1.20 -15.36
N ASP A 72 -13.95 -0.64 -15.65
CA ASP A 72 -12.72 -1.07 -14.99
C ASP A 72 -12.81 -0.66 -13.52
N LEU A 73 -13.54 -1.48 -12.75
CA LEU A 73 -13.86 -1.27 -11.34
C LEU A 73 -12.58 -1.21 -10.48
N CYS A 74 -11.45 -1.66 -11.04
CA CYS A 74 -10.18 -1.84 -10.37
C CYS A 74 -9.07 -0.95 -10.95
N ARG A 75 -9.42 0.25 -11.44
CA ARG A 75 -8.43 1.14 -12.07
C ARG A 75 -7.29 1.56 -11.13
N GLN A 76 -7.59 1.99 -9.91
CA GLN A 76 -6.63 2.28 -8.84
C GLN A 76 -7.37 2.49 -7.50
N PRO A 77 -6.71 2.29 -6.34
CA PRO A 77 -7.30 2.58 -5.04
C PRO A 77 -7.77 4.04 -4.93
N GLY A 78 -8.97 4.25 -4.41
CA GLY A 78 -9.53 5.57 -4.19
C GLY A 78 -9.16 6.14 -2.82
N ARG A 79 -9.65 7.35 -2.55
CA ARG A 79 -9.42 8.01 -1.24
C ARG A 79 -9.91 7.17 -0.06
N ARG A 80 -11.01 6.43 -0.23
CA ARG A 80 -11.61 5.63 0.86
C ARG A 80 -10.68 4.50 1.30
N GLU A 81 -10.00 3.88 0.34
CA GLU A 81 -9.04 2.80 0.58
C GLU A 81 -7.73 3.38 1.13
N LEU A 82 -7.25 4.48 0.55
CA LEU A 82 -6.02 5.12 0.98
C LEU A 82 -6.11 5.74 2.37
N ASP A 83 -7.29 6.22 2.80
CA ASP A 83 -7.51 6.70 4.17
C ASP A 83 -7.25 5.61 5.24
N ALA A 84 -7.26 4.32 4.86
CA ALA A 84 -6.91 3.20 5.73
C ALA A 84 -5.39 3.00 5.91
N ILE A 85 -4.56 3.67 5.11
CA ILE A 85 -3.11 3.65 5.24
C ILE A 85 -2.68 4.82 6.12
N LEU A 86 -2.01 4.54 7.23
CA LEU A 86 -1.69 5.51 8.28
C LEU A 86 -0.18 5.56 8.54
N PRO A 87 0.42 6.74 8.81
CA PRO A 87 1.80 6.79 9.23
C PRO A 87 1.90 6.55 10.74
N ILE A 88 2.97 5.88 11.11
CA ILE A 88 3.28 5.46 12.45
C ILE A 88 4.62 6.06 12.85
N ALA A 89 4.69 6.53 14.09
CA ALA A 89 5.90 7.03 14.71
C ALA A 89 6.06 6.43 16.10
N THR A 90 7.30 6.35 16.57
CA THR A 90 7.63 5.96 17.94
C THR A 90 8.39 7.06 18.66
N ASP A 91 8.50 6.94 19.99
CA ASP A 91 9.31 7.85 20.79
C ASP A 91 10.83 7.68 20.65
N HIS A 92 11.29 6.73 19.84
CA HIS A 92 12.69 6.60 19.44
C HIS A 92 12.96 7.13 18.03
N GLY A 93 11.98 7.79 17.40
CA GLY A 93 12.14 8.37 16.07
C GLY A 93 12.13 7.34 14.93
N SER A 94 11.64 6.12 15.19
CA SER A 94 11.28 5.17 14.14
C SER A 94 10.00 5.64 13.45
N PHE A 95 9.98 5.55 12.11
CA PHE A 95 8.81 5.83 11.28
C PHE A 95 8.48 4.65 10.39
N ALA A 96 7.19 4.36 10.31
CA ALA A 96 6.65 3.30 9.49
C ALA A 96 5.28 3.69 8.93
N SER A 97 4.71 2.79 8.16
CA SER A 97 3.33 2.82 7.72
C SER A 97 2.53 1.76 8.46
N GLY A 98 1.21 1.88 8.40
CA GLY A 98 0.28 0.91 8.92
C GLY A 98 -0.98 0.87 8.09
N VAL A 99 -1.74 -0.21 8.23
CA VAL A 99 -3.04 -0.37 7.56
C VAL A 99 -4.13 -0.72 8.57
N VAL A 100 -5.27 -0.05 8.47
CA VAL A 100 -6.46 -0.32 9.30
C VAL A 100 -7.10 -1.63 8.85
N LEU A 101 -6.99 -2.67 9.68
CA LEU A 101 -7.57 -4.00 9.43
C LEU A 101 -8.94 -4.20 10.07
N ASP A 102 -9.19 -3.53 11.19
CA ASP A 102 -10.46 -3.60 11.90
C ASP A 102 -10.68 -2.33 12.75
N ARG A 103 -11.81 -2.24 13.45
CA ARG A 103 -12.12 -1.19 14.41
C ARG A 103 -10.98 -1.07 15.42
N ASP A 104 -10.38 0.12 15.41
CA ASP A 104 -9.27 0.49 16.28
C ASP A 104 -8.05 -0.44 16.19
N ARG A 105 -7.84 -1.14 15.06
CA ARG A 105 -6.71 -2.04 14.84
C ARG A 105 -5.94 -1.65 13.59
N VAL A 106 -4.64 -1.41 13.78
CA VAL A 106 -3.71 -1.04 12.72
C VAL A 106 -2.60 -2.08 12.67
N LEU A 107 -2.45 -2.76 11.54
CA LEU A 107 -1.30 -3.62 11.27
C LEU A 107 -0.09 -2.76 10.90
N THR A 108 1.09 -3.15 11.35
CA THR A 108 2.37 -2.52 10.99
C THR A 108 3.51 -3.54 11.10
N ALA A 109 4.73 -3.10 10.83
CA ALA A 109 5.93 -3.91 10.96
C ALA A 109 6.37 -4.06 12.42
N ALA A 110 6.77 -5.27 12.82
CA ALA A 110 7.25 -5.53 14.18
C ALA A 110 8.54 -4.76 14.49
N HIS A 111 9.45 -4.65 13.53
CA HIS A 111 10.68 -3.88 13.70
C HIS A 111 10.40 -2.40 13.97
N ALA A 112 9.31 -1.84 13.43
CA ALA A 112 8.97 -0.44 13.61
C ALA A 112 8.66 -0.08 15.06
N VAL A 113 8.12 -1.04 15.82
CA VAL A 113 7.73 -0.90 17.23
C VAL A 113 8.78 -1.48 18.19
N GLN A 114 9.83 -2.11 17.67
CA GLN A 114 10.84 -2.78 18.49
C GLN A 114 11.62 -1.78 19.35
N GLY A 115 11.70 -2.08 20.65
CA GLY A 115 12.44 -1.28 21.63
C GLY A 115 11.75 0.01 22.05
N ALA A 116 10.64 0.41 21.44
CA ALA A 116 9.91 1.64 21.78
C ALA A 116 8.91 1.46 22.91
N ASP A 117 8.79 2.49 23.75
CA ASP A 117 7.84 2.53 24.87
C ASP A 117 6.50 3.18 24.47
N ARG A 118 6.52 4.08 23.48
CA ARG A 118 5.33 4.81 23.03
C ARG A 118 5.19 4.79 21.52
N PHE A 119 3.98 4.46 21.09
CA PHE A 119 3.59 4.40 19.69
C PHE A 119 2.56 5.47 19.37
N PHE A 120 2.69 6.10 18.21
CA PHE A 120 1.80 7.15 17.74
C PHE A 120 1.33 6.84 16.32
N VAL A 121 0.03 6.95 16.07
CA VAL A 121 -0.56 6.78 14.74
C VAL A 121 -1.21 8.10 14.33
N ARG A 122 -0.89 8.63 13.14
CA ARG A 122 -1.50 9.87 12.64
C ARG A 122 -2.84 9.58 11.98
N VAL A 123 -3.92 9.75 12.74
CA VAL A 123 -5.29 9.54 12.26
C VAL A 123 -5.89 10.90 11.91
N ARG A 124 -6.23 11.12 10.63
CA ARG A 124 -6.83 12.37 10.14
C ARG A 124 -6.04 13.64 10.51
N GLY A 125 -4.71 13.56 10.44
CA GLY A 125 -3.80 14.67 10.75
C GLY A 125 -3.39 14.77 12.22
N GLU A 126 -4.03 14.01 13.12
CA GLU A 126 -3.71 14.04 14.56
C GLU A 126 -2.95 12.79 14.99
N TYR A 127 -1.84 12.96 15.71
CA TYR A 127 -1.16 11.84 16.34
C TYR A 127 -1.93 11.36 17.57
N ARG A 128 -2.28 10.07 17.57
CA ARG A 128 -2.96 9.39 18.66
C ARG A 128 -2.04 8.35 19.27
N ARG A 129 -1.98 8.31 20.60
CA ARG A 129 -1.22 7.28 21.32
C ARG A 129 -1.89 5.93 21.09
N ALA A 130 -1.08 4.96 20.66
CA ALA A 130 -1.51 3.59 20.43
C ALA A 130 -0.94 2.65 21.51
N ARG A 131 -1.50 1.44 21.58
CA ARG A 131 -1.01 0.35 22.42
C ARG A 131 -0.64 -0.83 21.54
N LEU A 132 0.51 -1.46 21.79
CA LEU A 132 0.84 -2.73 21.15
C LEU A 132 -0.09 -3.82 21.66
N VAL A 133 -0.70 -4.58 20.75
CA VAL A 133 -1.62 -5.68 21.06
C VAL A 133 -0.98 -7.02 20.74
N LEU A 134 -0.44 -7.15 19.53
CA LEU A 134 0.17 -8.37 19.02
C LEU A 134 1.51 -8.02 18.39
N VAL A 135 2.46 -8.95 18.47
CA VAL A 135 3.75 -8.86 17.78
C VAL A 135 4.22 -10.26 17.40
N ASP A 136 4.70 -10.39 16.17
CA ASP A 136 5.37 -11.56 15.64
C ASP A 136 6.68 -11.08 14.98
N HIS A 137 7.80 -11.36 15.64
CA HIS A 137 9.13 -11.00 15.14
C HIS A 137 9.61 -11.90 13.99
N GLN A 138 9.03 -13.10 13.82
CA GLN A 138 9.42 -14.01 12.74
C GLN A 138 8.90 -13.49 11.41
N TRP A 139 7.63 -13.10 11.36
CA TRP A 139 7.00 -12.55 10.16
C TRP A 139 7.07 -11.03 10.06
N ASP A 140 7.65 -10.38 11.07
CA ASP A 140 7.77 -8.92 11.15
C ASP A 140 6.40 -8.21 11.18
N LEU A 141 5.44 -8.77 11.91
CA LEU A 141 4.07 -8.25 12.02
C LEU A 141 3.79 -7.72 13.42
N ALA A 142 3.08 -6.60 13.52
CA ALA A 142 2.57 -6.07 14.78
C ALA A 142 1.17 -5.48 14.60
N VAL A 143 0.35 -5.54 15.66
CA VAL A 143 -0.95 -4.86 15.71
C VAL A 143 -0.93 -3.80 16.80
N LEU A 144 -1.23 -2.57 16.40
CA LEU A 144 -1.46 -1.45 17.29
C LEU A 144 -2.97 -1.22 17.48
N ARG A 145 -3.38 -0.99 18.73
CA ARG A 145 -4.72 -0.52 19.08
C ARG A 145 -4.74 0.99 19.23
N VAL A 146 -5.54 1.66 18.41
CA VAL A 146 -5.69 3.12 18.41
C VAL A 146 -7.05 3.50 17.85
N GLY A 147 -7.69 4.54 18.37
CA GLY A 147 -8.97 5.01 17.84
C GLY A 147 -8.84 5.44 16.37
N THR A 148 -9.40 4.70 15.41
CA THR A 148 -9.32 5.01 13.96
C THR A 148 -10.46 5.92 13.47
N GLY A 149 -11.45 6.21 14.33
CA GLY A 149 -12.60 7.03 13.98
C GLY A 149 -13.49 6.33 12.96
N ASN A 150 -13.87 7.02 11.88
CA ASN A 150 -14.73 6.46 10.83
C ASN A 150 -13.92 6.00 9.60
N ILE A 151 -12.63 5.72 9.77
CA ILE A 151 -11.84 5.12 8.68
C ILE A 151 -12.36 3.70 8.47
N ARG A 152 -12.74 3.38 7.23
CA ARG A 152 -13.22 2.05 6.86
C ARG A 152 -12.02 1.09 6.83
N PRO A 153 -12.06 -0.03 7.57
CA PRO A 153 -11.03 -1.05 7.44
C PRO A 153 -11.00 -1.66 6.04
N LEU A 154 -9.80 -2.03 5.60
CA LEU A 154 -9.62 -2.79 4.36
C LEU A 154 -9.61 -4.29 4.69
N PRO A 155 -10.42 -5.12 4.00
CA PRO A 155 -10.43 -6.55 4.22
C PRO A 155 -9.12 -7.19 3.76
N LEU A 156 -8.71 -8.27 4.43
CA LEU A 156 -7.64 -9.13 3.93
C LEU A 156 -8.14 -9.93 2.74
N ALA A 157 -7.31 -10.06 1.71
CA ALA A 157 -7.62 -10.88 0.56
C ALA A 157 -7.81 -12.34 0.97
N MET A 158 -8.82 -12.98 0.38
CA MET A 158 -9.09 -14.41 0.56
C MET A 158 -8.54 -15.19 -0.63
N GLY A 159 -7.94 -16.35 -0.35
CA GLY A 159 -7.36 -17.22 -1.37
C GLY A 159 -5.90 -16.91 -1.68
N GLU A 160 -5.32 -17.73 -2.56
CA GLU A 160 -3.92 -17.63 -2.91
C GLU A 160 -3.67 -16.45 -3.87
N PRO A 161 -2.61 -15.64 -3.64
CA PRO A 161 -2.21 -14.61 -4.59
C PRO A 161 -1.85 -15.21 -5.94
N VAL A 162 -2.30 -14.56 -7.02
CA VAL A 162 -2.09 -15.04 -8.38
C VAL A 162 -0.92 -14.29 -9.00
N ALA A 163 0.00 -15.01 -9.67
CA ALA A 163 1.06 -14.38 -10.44
C ALA A 163 0.47 -13.45 -11.52
N GLU A 164 1.16 -12.37 -11.85
CA GLU A 164 0.71 -11.30 -12.76
C GLU A 164 -0.53 -10.51 -12.27
N GLN A 165 -1.02 -10.78 -11.05
CA GLN A 165 -2.08 -9.97 -10.44
C GLN A 165 -1.58 -8.54 -10.22
N ARG A 166 -2.35 -7.58 -10.71
CA ARG A 166 -2.10 -6.15 -10.52
C ARG A 166 -2.23 -5.76 -9.05
N VAL A 167 -1.24 -5.05 -8.54
CA VAL A 167 -1.14 -4.64 -7.13
C VAL A 167 -0.65 -3.21 -6.96
N TRP A 168 -0.94 -2.62 -5.81
CA TRP A 168 -0.53 -1.27 -5.44
C TRP A 168 0.12 -1.28 -4.07
N ALA A 169 1.37 -0.84 -4.02
CA ALA A 169 2.07 -0.61 -2.76
C ALA A 169 1.76 0.81 -2.27
N ALA A 170 1.11 0.94 -1.12
CA ALA A 170 0.75 2.22 -0.52
C ALA A 170 1.37 2.38 0.87
N GLY A 171 2.01 3.52 1.11
CA GLY A 171 2.66 3.83 2.39
C GLY A 171 3.23 5.25 2.45
N PHE A 172 3.93 5.56 3.54
CA PHE A 172 4.50 6.86 3.84
C PHE A 172 6.03 6.78 3.85
N PRO A 173 6.70 6.91 2.68
CA PRO A 173 8.15 6.90 2.63
C PRO A 173 8.70 8.06 3.46
N ARG A 174 9.70 7.77 4.30
CA ARG A 174 10.40 8.73 5.16
C ARG A 174 9.44 9.66 5.93
N ALA A 175 8.35 9.10 6.46
CA ALA A 175 7.32 9.81 7.23
C ALA A 175 6.66 11.03 6.52
N SER A 176 6.76 11.08 5.18
CA SER A 176 6.38 12.26 4.39
C SER A 176 4.94 12.14 3.86
N ALA A 177 4.67 12.61 2.64
CA ALA A 177 3.41 12.37 1.97
C ALA A 177 3.24 10.89 1.63
N MET A 178 2.00 10.42 1.60
CA MET A 178 1.69 9.08 1.13
C MET A 178 2.13 8.93 -0.34
N THR A 179 2.74 7.80 -0.65
CA THR A 179 2.99 7.38 -2.03
C THR A 179 2.27 6.07 -2.30
N MET A 180 1.87 5.91 -3.57
CA MET A 180 1.26 4.70 -4.08
C MET A 180 1.94 4.34 -5.40
N THR A 181 2.42 3.10 -5.50
CA THR A 181 3.12 2.61 -6.68
C THR A 181 2.42 1.37 -7.19
N GLU A 182 2.16 1.32 -8.49
CA GLU A 182 1.55 0.17 -9.15
C GLU A 182 2.61 -0.85 -9.57
N GLY A 183 2.24 -2.13 -9.57
CA GLY A 183 3.02 -3.20 -10.15
C GLY A 183 2.20 -4.48 -10.31
N VAL A 184 2.89 -5.60 -10.41
CA VAL A 184 2.30 -6.94 -10.47
C VAL A 184 2.93 -7.84 -9.42
N LEU A 185 2.19 -8.85 -8.96
CA LEU A 185 2.75 -9.96 -8.21
C LEU A 185 3.59 -10.84 -9.12
N GLN A 186 4.83 -11.11 -8.71
CA GLN A 186 5.77 -11.93 -9.46
C GLN A 186 5.78 -13.36 -8.92
N GLU A 187 5.85 -13.51 -7.59
CA GLU A 187 5.95 -14.82 -6.93
C GLU A 187 5.45 -14.74 -5.47
N ASN A 188 5.02 -15.89 -4.96
CA ASN A 188 4.74 -16.12 -3.54
C ASN A 188 5.68 -17.23 -3.04
N LEU A 189 6.71 -16.84 -2.28
CA LEU A 189 7.69 -17.76 -1.71
C LEU A 189 7.36 -17.97 -0.23
N ALA A 190 6.59 -19.02 0.05
CA ALA A 190 6.21 -19.44 1.41
C ALA A 190 5.55 -18.31 2.26
N GLY A 191 4.81 -17.40 1.65
CA GLY A 191 4.17 -16.26 2.33
C GLY A 191 4.93 -14.94 2.21
N ALA A 192 6.08 -14.93 1.54
CA ALA A 192 6.73 -13.72 1.06
C ALA A 192 6.28 -13.43 -0.38
N LEU A 193 5.52 -12.34 -0.57
CA LEU A 193 5.07 -11.88 -1.88
C LEU A 193 6.13 -10.98 -2.49
N HIS A 194 6.62 -11.33 -3.67
CA HIS A 194 7.50 -10.47 -4.45
C HIS A 194 6.68 -9.75 -5.52
N THR A 195 6.98 -8.47 -5.71
CA THR A 195 6.24 -7.61 -6.64
C THR A 195 7.15 -6.59 -7.32
N SER A 196 6.75 -6.21 -8.54
CA SER A 196 7.35 -5.09 -9.25
C SER A 196 6.95 -3.71 -8.71
N ALA A 197 5.96 -3.62 -7.81
CA ALA A 197 5.57 -2.35 -7.21
C ALA A 197 6.71 -1.80 -6.33
N SER A 198 7.37 -0.74 -6.79
CA SER A 198 8.52 -0.16 -6.09
C SER A 198 8.11 0.47 -4.76
N ILE A 199 8.89 0.19 -3.71
CA ILE A 199 8.72 0.78 -2.39
C ILE A 199 10.00 1.41 -1.86
N ASP A 200 9.89 2.37 -0.95
CA ASP A 200 11.01 3.08 -0.34
C ASP A 200 10.94 3.05 1.20
N THR A 201 12.07 3.40 1.82
CA THR A 201 12.24 3.43 3.27
C THR A 201 11.11 4.21 3.96
N GLY A 202 10.54 3.66 5.05
CA GLY A 202 9.37 4.21 5.76
C GLY A 202 8.01 3.65 5.30
N GLN A 203 7.94 2.94 4.16
CA GLN A 203 6.69 2.30 3.73
C GLN A 203 6.40 0.94 4.40
N SER A 204 7.32 0.39 5.20
CA SER A 204 7.09 -0.89 5.88
C SER A 204 5.89 -0.79 6.83
N GLY A 205 5.09 -1.85 6.88
CA GLY A 205 3.79 -1.88 7.55
C GLY A 205 2.64 -1.30 6.71
N GLY A 206 2.93 -0.69 5.56
CA GLY A 206 1.92 -0.22 4.60
C GLY A 206 1.20 -1.37 3.88
N GLY A 207 0.23 -1.04 3.05
CA GLY A 207 -0.61 -2.02 2.36
C GLY A 207 -0.10 -2.36 0.96
N LEU A 208 -0.04 -3.65 0.63
CA LEU A 208 -0.03 -4.14 -0.75
C LEU A 208 -1.47 -4.49 -1.13
N LEU A 209 -2.08 -3.65 -1.93
CA LEU A 209 -3.51 -3.72 -2.25
C LEU A 209 -3.73 -4.42 -3.58
N SER A 210 -4.81 -5.19 -3.67
CA SER A 210 -5.34 -5.69 -4.93
C SER A 210 -6.85 -5.44 -4.99
N CYS A 211 -7.42 -5.61 -6.17
CA CYS A 211 -8.85 -5.47 -6.37
C CYS A 211 -9.43 -6.76 -6.97
N ALA A 212 -10.54 -7.22 -6.40
CA ALA A 212 -11.29 -8.38 -6.87
C ALA A 212 -12.77 -7.99 -6.96
N ASN A 213 -13.37 -8.15 -8.15
CA ASN A 213 -14.79 -7.83 -8.38
C ASN A 213 -15.19 -6.38 -7.98
N GLY A 214 -14.28 -5.43 -8.11
CA GLY A 214 -14.49 -4.04 -7.72
C GLY A 214 -14.33 -3.74 -6.23
N GLU A 215 -13.91 -4.72 -5.44
CA GLU A 215 -13.61 -4.55 -4.02
C GLU A 215 -12.09 -4.55 -3.78
N TRP A 216 -11.63 -3.54 -3.06
CA TRP A 216 -10.23 -3.40 -2.66
C TRP A 216 -9.95 -4.18 -1.39
N GLN A 217 -8.83 -4.89 -1.40
CA GLN A 217 -8.40 -5.78 -0.33
C GLN A 217 -6.89 -5.69 -0.14
N ILE A 218 -6.43 -6.08 1.04
CA ILE A 218 -5.01 -6.18 1.38
C ILE A 218 -4.55 -7.58 0.99
N THR A 219 -3.75 -7.66 -0.06
CA THR A 219 -3.10 -8.92 -0.46
C THR A 219 -1.79 -9.15 0.30
N GLY A 220 -1.19 -8.10 0.85
CA GLY A 220 -0.08 -8.24 1.78
C GLY A 220 0.27 -6.95 2.53
N MET A 221 1.24 -7.06 3.42
CA MET A 221 1.83 -5.93 4.15
C MET A 221 3.24 -5.68 3.64
N LEU A 222 3.54 -4.44 3.25
CA LEU A 222 4.86 -4.05 2.75
C LEU A 222 5.92 -4.30 3.83
N ARG A 223 7.00 -5.01 3.47
CA ARG A 223 8.08 -5.36 4.39
C ARG A 223 9.40 -4.67 4.04
N GLY A 224 9.86 -4.85 2.81
CA GLY A 224 11.17 -4.37 2.36
C GLY A 224 11.39 -4.54 0.86
N PHE A 225 12.56 -4.14 0.37
CA PHE A 225 12.96 -4.34 -1.03
C PHE A 225 14.28 -5.09 -1.12
N GLY A 226 14.49 -5.77 -2.24
CA GLY A 226 15.76 -6.39 -2.56
C GLY A 226 16.81 -5.33 -2.85
N ALA A 227 18.03 -5.56 -2.37
CA ALA A 227 19.20 -4.77 -2.72
C ALA A 227 20.42 -5.68 -2.86
N TYR A 228 21.41 -5.25 -3.63
CA TYR A 228 22.72 -5.89 -3.64
C TYR A 228 23.77 -4.93 -3.08
N LEU A 229 24.84 -5.49 -2.52
CA LEU A 229 25.96 -4.71 -2.00
C LEU A 229 26.93 -4.39 -3.14
N GLU A 230 27.23 -3.11 -3.33
CA GLU A 230 28.29 -2.64 -4.22
C GLU A 230 29.25 -1.74 -3.43
N GLY A 231 30.47 -2.24 -3.21
CA GLY A 231 31.41 -1.58 -2.30
C GLY A 231 30.91 -1.64 -0.85
N ASP A 232 30.65 -0.47 -0.27
CA ASP A 232 30.13 -0.25 1.09
C ASP A 232 28.67 0.22 1.11
N HIS A 233 28.01 0.33 -0.04
CA HIS A 233 26.64 0.81 -0.15
C HIS A 233 25.68 -0.23 -0.75
N TYR A 234 24.43 -0.20 -0.27
CA TYR A 234 23.35 -1.02 -0.83
C TYR A 234 22.73 -0.32 -2.04
N ILE A 235 22.67 -1.03 -3.16
CA ILE A 235 21.95 -0.60 -4.36
C ILE A 235 20.64 -1.36 -4.43
N LYS A 236 19.55 -0.61 -4.41
CA LYS A 236 18.19 -1.13 -4.54
C LYS A 236 18.01 -1.83 -5.88
N LEU A 237 17.39 -3.01 -5.85
CA LEU A 237 16.90 -3.68 -7.04
C LEU A 237 15.55 -3.07 -7.44
N GLU A 238 15.48 -2.55 -8.66
CA GLU A 238 14.23 -2.11 -9.23
C GLU A 238 13.25 -3.27 -9.40
N ASN A 239 11.95 -3.00 -9.24
CA ASN A 239 10.89 -3.99 -9.41
C ASN A 239 11.04 -5.25 -8.54
N HIS A 240 11.66 -5.13 -7.36
CA HIS A 240 11.88 -6.25 -6.45
C HIS A 240 11.55 -5.86 -5.01
N SER A 241 10.26 -5.71 -4.73
CA SER A 241 9.74 -5.44 -3.39
C SER A 241 9.17 -6.72 -2.78
N VAL A 242 9.22 -6.84 -1.45
CA VAL A 242 8.74 -8.00 -0.69
C VAL A 242 7.69 -7.56 0.32
N SER A 243 6.59 -8.31 0.39
CA SER A 243 5.49 -8.13 1.34
C SER A 243 5.15 -9.44 2.05
N VAL A 244 4.58 -9.35 3.25
CA VAL A 244 4.02 -10.51 3.96
C VAL A 244 2.62 -10.79 3.40
N SER A 245 2.30 -12.03 3.04
CA SER A 245 1.02 -12.38 2.41
C SER A 245 -0.18 -12.23 3.34
N ALA A 246 -1.36 -12.00 2.77
CA ALA A 246 -2.63 -11.96 3.49
C ALA A 246 -2.87 -13.23 4.33
N ASP A 247 -2.55 -14.42 3.80
CA ASP A 247 -2.65 -15.70 4.52
C ASP A 247 -1.75 -15.75 5.77
N GLN A 248 -0.49 -15.28 5.68
CA GLN A 248 0.37 -15.19 6.87
C GLN A 248 -0.17 -14.18 7.88
N ILE A 249 -0.70 -13.04 7.41
CA ILE A 249 -1.35 -12.06 8.28
C ILE A 249 -2.56 -12.69 8.98
N GLN A 250 -3.41 -13.45 8.27
CA GLN A 250 -4.56 -14.14 8.86
C GLN A 250 -4.14 -15.15 9.93
N ARG A 251 -3.09 -15.95 9.69
CA ARG A 251 -2.55 -16.89 10.69
C ARG A 251 -2.03 -16.16 11.93
N PHE A 252 -1.31 -15.05 11.74
CA PHE A 252 -0.84 -14.21 12.82
C PHE A 252 -2.00 -13.70 13.67
N LEU A 253 -3.06 -13.18 13.04
CA LEU A 253 -4.23 -12.67 13.75
C LEU A 253 -5.02 -13.78 14.47
N ALA A 254 -5.14 -14.96 13.86
CA ALA A 254 -5.81 -16.12 14.45
C ALA A 254 -5.05 -16.76 15.62
N SER A 255 -3.78 -16.43 15.82
CA SER A 255 -2.95 -16.99 16.90
C SER A 255 -3.25 -16.41 18.29
N SER A 256 -4.15 -15.42 18.40
CA SER A 256 -4.47 -14.73 19.64
C SER A 256 -5.97 -14.56 19.84
N ASP A 257 -6.45 -14.86 21.05
CA ASP A 257 -7.84 -14.61 21.47
C ASP A 257 -8.16 -13.10 21.60
N ALA A 258 -7.17 -12.22 21.42
CA ALA A 258 -7.32 -10.76 21.50
C ALA A 258 -7.70 -10.09 20.15
N TRP A 259 -7.85 -10.90 19.09
CA TRP A 259 -8.27 -10.49 17.75
C TRP A 259 -9.78 -10.58 17.58
#